data_AF-A0A7X1PQS9-F1
#
_entry.id   AF-A0A7X1PQS9-F1
#
_cell.length_a   1.000
_cell.length_b   1.000
_cell.length_c   1.000
_cell.angle_alpha   90.00
_cell.angle_beta   90.00
_cell.angle_gamma   90.00
#
_symmetry.space_group_name_H-M   'P 1'
#
loop_
_entity.id
_entity.type
_entity.pdbx_description
1 polymer ?
#
loop_
_entity_poly.entity_id
_entity_poly.type
_entity_poly.pdbx_seq_one_letter_code
_entity_poly.pdbx_strand_id
1 'polypeptide(L)'
;MSDTCPPDCAHCSPDVDHETAHRAVLDALQVMGAHPEADEDRIVELLQERGYSPIVAEKLNAFVPAALSWPMLKRLGVASFVGHFIVYDDNDEEVQVPVASQHYFTAALTLAYWTVEQGFTAELPSSTYQLVAGRSAEMDAVNQILHKGGSVQGATVGPLQLLRISASEMLA
;
A
#
# COMPACT_ATOMS: atom_id res chain seq x y z
N MET A 1 5.34 -26.17 -17.46
CA MET A 1 6.45 -25.22 -17.68
C MET A 1 6.61 -24.49 -16.37
N SER A 2 7.67 -24.82 -15.64
CA SER A 2 7.87 -24.36 -14.26
C SER A 2 8.61 -23.05 -14.28
N ASP A 3 7.91 -21.94 -14.04
CA ASP A 3 8.53 -20.65 -13.73
C ASP A 3 9.09 -20.69 -12.31
N THR A 4 10.25 -21.30 -12.16
CA THR A 4 11.04 -21.20 -10.92
C THR A 4 11.83 -19.90 -10.97
N CYS A 5 11.42 -18.93 -10.14
CA CYS A 5 12.17 -17.71 -9.87
C CYS A 5 13.59 -18.07 -9.38
N PRO A 6 14.67 -17.44 -9.90
CA PRO A 6 16.03 -17.71 -9.44
C PRO A 6 16.20 -17.44 -7.94
N PRO A 7 17.04 -18.21 -7.22
CA PRO A 7 17.23 -18.07 -5.78
C PRO A 7 17.82 -16.72 -5.34
N ASP A 8 18.42 -15.96 -6.26
CA ASP A 8 18.99 -14.62 -6.01
C ASP A 8 18.15 -13.48 -6.63
N CYS A 9 16.89 -13.75 -6.99
CA CYS A 9 16.02 -12.69 -7.47
C CYS A 9 15.62 -11.79 -6.29
N ALA A 10 16.07 -10.53 -6.30
CA ALA A 10 15.69 -9.51 -5.32
C ALA A 10 14.15 -9.37 -5.18
N HIS A 11 13.39 -9.77 -6.21
CA HIS A 11 11.93 -9.72 -6.23
C HIS A 11 11.25 -10.99 -5.65
N CYS A 12 12.01 -12.00 -5.24
CA CYS A 12 11.51 -13.29 -4.75
C CYS A 12 12.10 -13.74 -3.40
N SER A 13 12.99 -12.95 -2.77
CA SER A 13 13.60 -13.29 -1.48
C SER A 13 12.61 -13.11 -0.32
N PRO A 14 12.49 -14.06 0.63
CA PRO A 14 11.65 -13.94 1.83
C PRO A 14 12.18 -12.90 2.83
N ASP A 15 13.48 -12.59 2.76
CA ASP A 15 14.10 -11.50 3.52
C ASP A 15 14.10 -10.23 2.67
N VAL A 16 12.96 -9.55 2.59
CA VAL A 16 12.88 -8.23 1.95
C VAL A 16 13.59 -7.22 2.84
N ASP A 17 14.83 -6.89 2.50
CA ASP A 17 15.52 -5.79 3.16
C ASP A 17 14.87 -4.44 2.85
N HIS A 18 15.18 -3.43 3.67
CA HIS A 18 14.56 -2.12 3.57
C HIS A 18 14.78 -1.45 2.20
N GLU A 19 15.93 -1.69 1.57
CA GLU A 19 16.27 -1.11 0.26
C GLU A 19 15.42 -1.71 -0.85
N THR A 20 15.24 -3.04 -0.83
CA THR A 20 14.38 -3.77 -1.76
C THR A 20 12.92 -3.33 -1.62
N ALA A 21 12.42 -3.21 -0.37
CA ALA A 21 11.07 -2.70 -0.13
C ALA A 21 10.89 -1.27 -0.65
N HIS A 22 11.86 -0.39 -0.40
CA HIS A 22 11.80 0.99 -0.86
C HIS A 22 11.79 1.09 -2.39
N ARG A 23 12.63 0.32 -3.08
CA ARG A 23 12.64 0.28 -4.55
C ARG A 23 11.29 -0.18 -5.11
N ALA A 24 10.72 -1.23 -4.53
CA ALA A 24 9.43 -1.75 -4.95
C ALA A 24 8.28 -0.75 -4.79
N VAL A 25 8.31 0.04 -3.71
CA VAL A 25 7.37 1.15 -3.50
C VAL A 25 7.50 2.22 -4.59
N LEU A 26 8.73 2.61 -4.95
CA LEU A 26 8.95 3.59 -6.02
C LEU A 26 8.46 3.08 -7.38
N ASP A 27 8.68 1.79 -7.68
CA ASP A 27 8.17 1.18 -8.90
C ASP A 27 6.64 1.17 -8.95
N ALA A 28 5.99 0.82 -7.83
CA ALA A 28 4.53 0.87 -7.71
C ALA A 28 3.97 2.29 -7.87
N LEU A 29 4.61 3.30 -7.27
CA LEU A 29 4.26 4.70 -7.47
C LEU A 29 4.36 5.11 -8.95
N GLN A 30 5.39 4.65 -9.65
CA GLN A 30 5.56 4.92 -11.07
C GLN A 30 4.46 4.25 -11.90
N VAL A 31 4.14 2.97 -11.62
CA VAL A 31 3.06 2.23 -12.31
C VAL A 31 1.72 2.94 -12.09
N MET A 32 1.33 3.17 -10.85
CA MET A 32 0.04 3.80 -10.54
C MET A 32 -0.05 5.23 -11.07
N GLY A 33 1.05 5.99 -11.00
CA GLY A 33 1.11 7.36 -11.54
C GLY A 33 1.03 7.42 -13.06
N ALA A 34 1.59 6.44 -13.77
CA ALA A 34 1.51 6.35 -15.24
C ALA A 34 0.17 5.82 -15.74
N HIS A 35 -0.60 5.14 -14.88
CA HIS A 35 -1.86 4.48 -15.22
C HIS A 35 -2.99 4.86 -14.26
N PRO A 36 -3.42 6.14 -14.20
CA PRO A 36 -4.43 6.62 -13.26
C PRO A 36 -5.76 5.86 -13.32
N GLU A 37 -6.18 5.51 -14.54
CA GLU A 37 -7.47 4.87 -14.81
C GLU A 37 -7.42 3.33 -14.75
N ALA A 38 -6.24 2.74 -14.48
CA ALA A 38 -6.14 1.30 -14.31
C ALA A 38 -6.82 0.87 -13.02
N ASP A 39 -7.57 -0.22 -13.07
CA ASP A 39 -8.13 -0.88 -11.89
C ASP A 39 -7.06 -1.69 -11.13
N GLU A 40 -7.45 -2.32 -10.02
CA GLU A 40 -6.54 -3.11 -9.19
C GLU A 40 -5.89 -4.26 -9.96
N ASP A 41 -6.69 -5.01 -10.74
CA ASP A 41 -6.19 -6.13 -11.53
C ASP A 41 -5.13 -5.68 -12.53
N ARG A 42 -5.37 -4.57 -13.24
CA ARG A 42 -4.41 -4.06 -14.21
C ARG A 42 -3.13 -3.53 -13.57
N ILE A 43 -3.21 -2.90 -12.39
CA ILE A 43 -2.01 -2.48 -11.65
C ILE A 43 -1.17 -3.69 -11.23
N VAL A 44 -1.82 -4.74 -10.73
CA VAL A 44 -1.17 -5.99 -10.34
C VAL A 44 -0.50 -6.66 -11.54
N GLU A 45 -1.15 -6.70 -12.70
CA GLU A 45 -0.55 -7.18 -13.95
C GLU A 45 0.68 -6.36 -14.36
N LEU A 46 0.59 -5.02 -14.33
CA LEU A 46 1.69 -4.13 -14.69
C LEU A 46 2.91 -4.30 -13.76
N LEU A 47 2.68 -4.59 -12.48
CA LEU A 47 3.75 -4.91 -11.53
C LEU A 47 4.37 -6.29 -11.84
N GLN A 48 3.56 -7.28 -12.21
CA GLN A 48 4.07 -8.59 -12.65
C GLN A 48 4.87 -8.50 -13.95
N GLU A 49 4.44 -7.67 -14.91
CA GLU A 49 5.19 -7.37 -16.14
C GLU A 49 6.59 -6.78 -15.83
N ARG A 50 6.78 -6.17 -14.65
CA ARG A 50 8.08 -5.69 -14.14
C ARG A 50 8.88 -6.74 -13.37
N GLY A 51 8.37 -7.96 -13.23
CA GLY A 51 9.06 -9.07 -12.59
C GLY A 51 8.73 -9.28 -11.10
N TYR A 52 7.75 -8.56 -10.55
CA TYR A 52 7.25 -8.84 -9.21
C TYR A 52 6.42 -10.13 -9.20
N SER A 53 6.54 -10.93 -8.13
CA SER A 53 5.66 -12.07 -7.95
C SER A 53 4.20 -11.61 -7.78
N PRO A 54 3.20 -12.47 -8.06
CA PRO A 54 1.79 -12.11 -7.88
C PRO A 54 1.49 -11.55 -6.48
N ILE A 55 2.02 -12.17 -5.44
CA ILE A 55 1.78 -11.75 -4.04
C ILE A 55 2.46 -10.43 -3.72
N VAL A 56 3.68 -10.20 -4.21
CA VAL A 56 4.35 -8.90 -4.01
C VAL A 56 3.58 -7.80 -4.75
N ALA A 57 3.09 -8.07 -5.96
CA ALA A 57 2.28 -7.12 -6.72
C ALA A 57 0.97 -6.77 -5.99
N GLU A 58 0.26 -7.75 -5.44
CA GLU A 58 -0.94 -7.52 -4.61
C GLU A 58 -0.62 -6.72 -3.34
N LYS A 59 0.46 -7.09 -2.60
CA LYS A 59 0.93 -6.34 -1.43
C LYS A 59 1.22 -4.88 -1.79
N LEU A 60 1.96 -4.61 -2.87
CA LEU A 60 2.26 -3.26 -3.33
C LEU A 60 1.00 -2.48 -3.74
N ASN A 61 0.09 -3.14 -4.47
CA ASN A 61 -1.15 -2.54 -4.92
C ASN A 61 -2.02 -2.07 -3.75
N ALA A 62 -2.11 -2.86 -2.68
CA ALA A 62 -2.88 -2.50 -1.49
C ALA A 62 -2.13 -1.52 -0.57
N PHE A 63 -0.85 -1.77 -0.29
CA PHE A 63 -0.11 -1.03 0.74
C PHE A 63 0.30 0.37 0.33
N VAL A 64 0.69 0.58 -0.93
CA VAL A 64 1.22 1.88 -1.35
C VAL A 64 0.16 2.97 -1.25
N PRO A 65 -1.06 2.83 -1.82
CA PRO A 65 -2.13 3.81 -1.64
C PRO A 65 -2.50 4.02 -0.17
N ALA A 66 -2.68 2.93 0.58
CA ALA A 66 -3.07 3.00 1.99
C ALA A 66 -2.03 3.75 2.82
N ALA A 67 -0.75 3.42 2.68
CA ALA A 67 0.34 4.07 3.41
C ALA A 67 0.48 5.56 3.04
N LEU A 68 0.31 5.94 1.77
CA LEU A 68 0.33 7.33 1.33
C LEU A 68 -0.87 8.13 1.87
N SER A 69 -2.01 7.48 2.13
CA SER A 69 -3.17 8.18 2.68
C SER A 69 -2.96 8.62 4.14
N TRP A 70 -2.25 7.85 4.95
CA TRP A 70 -2.20 8.04 6.41
C TRP A 70 -1.69 9.43 6.86
N PRO A 71 -0.58 9.97 6.32
CA PRO A 71 -0.15 11.33 6.70
C PRO A 71 -1.16 12.42 6.30
N MET A 72 -1.86 12.25 5.18
CA MET A 72 -2.92 13.18 4.75
C MET A 72 -4.13 13.09 5.67
N LEU A 73 -4.57 11.87 6.00
CA LEU A 73 -5.66 11.62 6.93
C LEU A 73 -5.36 12.22 8.32
N LYS A 74 -4.12 12.12 8.80
CA LYS A 74 -3.70 12.81 10.03
C LYS A 74 -3.83 14.32 9.94
N ARG A 75 -3.42 14.94 8.82
CA ARG A 75 -3.57 16.39 8.61
C ARG A 75 -5.04 16.82 8.54
N LEU A 76 -5.94 15.93 8.12
CA LEU A 76 -7.39 16.15 8.08
C LEU A 76 -8.07 15.94 9.43
N GLY A 77 -7.34 15.51 10.47
CA GLY A 77 -7.86 15.40 11.84
C GLY A 77 -8.13 13.97 12.31
N VAL A 78 -7.84 12.94 11.51
CA VAL A 78 -7.89 11.54 11.98
C VAL A 78 -6.88 11.37 13.13
N ALA A 79 -7.36 10.88 14.27
CA ALA A 79 -6.57 10.77 15.49
C ALA A 79 -5.70 9.50 15.53
N SER A 80 -6.23 8.38 15.05
CA SER A 80 -5.59 7.07 15.18
C SER A 80 -5.86 6.14 14.01
N PHE A 81 -4.93 5.21 13.82
CA PHE A 81 -4.98 4.12 12.84
C PHE A 81 -4.76 2.83 13.61
N VAL A 82 -5.53 1.80 13.27
CA VAL A 82 -5.33 0.47 13.84
C VAL A 82 -4.00 -0.10 13.35
N GLY A 83 -3.21 -0.67 14.27
CA GLY A 83 -1.84 -1.12 14.02
C GLY A 83 -1.72 -2.51 13.38
N HIS A 84 -2.80 -3.04 12.81
CA HIS A 84 -2.82 -4.35 12.13
C HIS A 84 -3.68 -4.31 10.87
N PHE A 85 -3.37 -5.21 9.95
CA PHE A 85 -4.22 -5.60 8.82
C PHE A 85 -5.09 -6.79 9.23
N ILE A 86 -6.21 -6.97 8.55
CA ILE A 86 -6.99 -8.22 8.59
C ILE A 86 -6.80 -8.94 7.27
N VAL A 87 -6.40 -10.21 7.36
CA VAL A 87 -6.36 -11.20 6.27
C VAL A 87 -7.15 -12.43 6.71
N TYR A 88 -7.51 -13.30 5.79
CA TYR A 88 -8.26 -14.52 6.09
C TYR A 88 -7.41 -15.75 5.79
N ASP A 89 -7.51 -16.77 6.64
CA ASP A 89 -6.89 -18.07 6.39
C ASP A 89 -7.77 -18.97 5.51
N ASP A 90 -7.32 -20.20 5.25
CA ASP A 90 -8.05 -21.16 4.40
C ASP A 90 -9.39 -21.63 5.01
N ASN A 91 -9.66 -21.30 6.29
CA ASN A 91 -10.92 -21.60 6.99
C ASN A 91 -11.84 -20.37 7.09
N ASP A 92 -11.54 -19.29 6.37
CA ASP A 92 -12.20 -17.98 6.46
C ASP A 92 -12.11 -17.34 7.87
N GLU A 93 -11.11 -17.72 8.68
CA GLU A 93 -10.87 -17.10 9.99
C GLU A 93 -10.03 -15.83 9.86
N GLU A 94 -10.44 -14.76 10.55
CA GLU A 94 -9.70 -13.50 10.59
C GLU A 94 -8.35 -13.66 11.31
N VAL A 95 -7.27 -13.32 10.60
CA VAL A 95 -5.92 -13.25 11.14
C VAL A 95 -5.45 -11.79 11.15
N GLN A 96 -5.06 -11.32 12.33
CA GLN A 96 -4.50 -9.97 12.52
C GLN A 96 -3.00 -9.98 12.27
N VAL A 97 -2.55 -9.20 11.29
CA VAL A 97 -1.13 -9.07 10.95
C VAL A 97 -0.64 -7.68 11.32
N PRO A 98 0.35 -7.54 12.21
CA PRO A 98 0.87 -6.23 12.60
C PRO A 98 1.36 -5.43 11.39
N VAL A 99 0.98 -4.16 11.32
CA VAL A 99 1.45 -3.25 10.26
C VAL A 99 2.98 -3.14 10.26
N ALA A 100 3.58 -3.15 11.45
CA ALA A 100 5.02 -3.03 11.63
C ALA A 100 5.82 -4.23 11.08
N SER A 101 5.18 -5.38 10.83
CA SER A 101 5.86 -6.54 10.23
C SER A 101 5.84 -6.53 8.70
N GLN A 102 5.24 -5.51 8.08
CA GLN A 102 5.09 -5.45 6.62
C GLN A 102 6.05 -4.42 6.03
N HIS A 103 7.14 -4.90 5.42
CA HIS A 103 8.24 -4.07 4.93
C HIS A 103 7.81 -3.09 3.82
N TYR A 104 7.02 -3.53 2.84
CA TYR A 104 6.51 -2.64 1.79
C TYR A 104 5.63 -1.52 2.34
N PHE A 105 4.74 -1.83 3.28
CA PHE A 105 3.89 -0.82 3.90
C PHE A 105 4.70 0.18 4.71
N THR A 106 5.61 -0.30 5.59
CA THR A 106 6.43 0.59 6.42
C THR A 106 7.39 1.44 5.59
N ALA A 107 7.92 0.92 4.47
CA ALA A 107 8.71 1.70 3.52
C ALA A 107 7.86 2.80 2.84
N ALA A 108 6.66 2.46 2.36
CA ALA A 108 5.74 3.42 1.77
C ALA A 108 5.28 4.50 2.76
N LEU A 109 4.98 4.11 4.00
CA LEU A 109 4.55 5.02 5.06
C LEU A 109 5.68 5.99 5.44
N THR A 110 6.92 5.48 5.55
CA THR A 110 8.10 6.29 5.83
C THR A 110 8.33 7.32 4.73
N LEU A 111 8.28 6.89 3.46
CA LEU A 111 8.37 7.79 2.31
C LEU A 111 7.26 8.85 2.37
N ALA A 112 6.02 8.42 2.64
CA ALA A 112 4.87 9.31 2.68
C ALA A 112 4.98 10.39 3.77
N TYR A 113 5.38 10.04 4.99
CA TYR A 113 5.62 11.03 6.05
C TYR A 113 6.74 12.00 5.65
N TRP A 114 7.85 11.48 5.15
CA TRP A 114 8.99 12.32 4.77
C TRP A 114 8.63 13.30 3.65
N THR A 115 7.92 12.86 2.60
CA THR A 115 7.43 13.73 1.52
C THR A 115 6.48 14.81 2.03
N VAL A 116 5.62 14.48 2.98
CA VAL A 116 4.64 15.41 3.52
C VAL A 116 5.30 16.44 4.44
N GLU A 117 6.34 16.06 5.19
CA GLU A 117 7.09 16.93 6.10
C GLU A 117 8.14 17.79 5.40
N GLN A 118 8.90 17.21 4.46
CA GLN A 118 10.05 17.85 3.79
C GLN A 118 9.69 18.47 2.44
N GLY A 119 8.53 18.12 1.88
CA GLY A 119 8.04 18.59 0.59
C GLY A 119 8.18 17.56 -0.53
N PHE A 120 7.50 17.86 -1.64
CA PHE A 120 7.44 17.01 -2.82
C PHE A 120 8.72 17.10 -3.65
N THR A 121 9.14 15.98 -4.21
CA THR A 121 10.36 15.88 -5.03
C THR A 121 10.02 15.64 -6.50
N ALA A 122 11.03 15.65 -7.38
CA ALA A 122 10.84 15.23 -8.77
C ALA A 122 10.48 13.73 -8.89
N GLU A 123 10.95 12.91 -7.95
CA GLU A 123 10.67 11.46 -7.90
C GLU A 123 9.25 11.17 -7.40
N LEU A 124 8.74 11.99 -6.47
CA LEU A 124 7.36 11.93 -6.00
C LEU A 124 6.70 13.32 -6.05
N PRO A 125 6.25 13.75 -7.24
CA PRO A 125 5.51 15.00 -7.39
C PRO A 125 4.18 14.97 -6.65
N SER A 126 3.70 16.15 -6.26
CA SER A 126 2.41 16.29 -5.55
C SER A 126 1.23 15.68 -6.31
N SER A 127 1.22 15.78 -7.63
CA SER A 127 0.20 15.16 -8.48
C SER A 127 0.20 13.63 -8.39
N THR A 128 1.37 13.00 -8.46
CA THR A 128 1.51 11.54 -8.33
C THR A 128 1.11 11.10 -6.93
N TYR A 129 1.55 11.83 -5.89
CA TYR A 129 1.16 11.54 -4.52
C TYR A 129 -0.36 11.55 -4.34
N GLN A 130 -1.02 12.62 -4.79
CA GLN A 130 -2.47 12.77 -4.65
C GLN A 130 -3.24 11.70 -5.42
N LEU A 131 -2.81 11.41 -6.65
CA LEU A 131 -3.39 10.37 -7.50
C LEU A 131 -3.30 9.01 -6.81
N VAL A 132 -2.11 8.63 -6.32
CA VAL A 132 -1.91 7.32 -5.70
C VAL A 132 -2.58 7.22 -4.33
N ALA A 133 -2.46 8.23 -3.46
CA ALA A 133 -3.18 8.27 -2.19
C ALA A 133 -4.70 8.22 -2.39
N GLY A 134 -5.22 8.81 -3.48
CA GLY A 134 -6.63 8.78 -3.84
C GLY A 134 -7.18 7.39 -4.15
N ARG A 135 -6.31 6.41 -4.42
CA ARG A 135 -6.71 5.00 -4.66
C ARG A 135 -6.97 4.24 -3.36
N SER A 136 -6.63 4.79 -2.20
CA SER A 136 -6.90 4.15 -0.90
C SER A 136 -8.39 4.21 -0.55
N ALA A 137 -8.91 3.08 -0.06
CA ALA A 137 -10.29 2.99 0.44
C ALA A 137 -10.54 3.97 1.61
N GLU A 138 -9.55 4.16 2.49
CA GLU A 138 -9.62 5.09 3.61
C GLU A 138 -9.67 6.54 3.14
N MET A 139 -8.86 6.90 2.15
CA MET A 139 -8.89 8.24 1.54
C MET A 139 -10.21 8.48 0.81
N ASP A 140 -10.72 7.50 0.06
CA ASP A 140 -12.03 7.61 -0.61
C ASP A 140 -13.16 7.81 0.41
N ALA A 141 -13.20 7.01 1.47
CA ALA A 141 -14.20 7.16 2.53
C ALA A 141 -14.16 8.55 3.19
N VAL A 142 -12.97 9.06 3.50
CA VAL A 142 -12.81 10.42 4.04
C VAL A 142 -13.23 11.47 3.03
N ASN A 143 -12.85 11.34 1.77
CA ASN A 143 -13.29 12.25 0.72
C ASN A 143 -14.82 12.28 0.65
N GLN A 144 -15.50 11.13 0.64
CA GLN A 144 -16.96 11.09 0.64
C GLN A 144 -17.59 11.79 1.85
N ILE A 145 -17.00 11.68 3.05
CA ILE A 145 -17.46 12.39 4.25
C ILE A 145 -17.31 13.90 4.08
N LEU A 146 -16.14 14.36 3.63
CA LEU A 146 -15.84 15.78 3.44
C LEU A 146 -16.73 16.40 2.36
N HIS A 147 -16.99 15.70 1.26
CA HIS A 147 -17.90 16.17 0.20
C HIS A 147 -19.34 16.37 0.70
N LYS A 148 -19.76 15.61 1.72
CA LYS A 148 -21.07 15.76 2.37
C LYS A 148 -21.07 16.87 3.45
N GLY A 149 -19.98 17.63 3.59
CA GLY A 149 -19.82 18.66 4.62
C GLY A 149 -19.54 18.09 6.02
N GLY A 150 -19.19 16.80 6.12
CA GLY A 150 -18.84 16.15 7.37
C GLY A 150 -17.42 16.50 7.83
N SER A 151 -17.06 15.97 9.00
CA SER A 151 -15.70 16.09 9.57
C SER A 151 -15.21 14.72 10.01
N VAL A 152 -13.90 14.49 9.87
CA VAL A 152 -13.19 13.30 10.35
C VAL A 152 -12.33 13.60 11.58
N GLN A 153 -12.50 14.79 12.19
CA GLN A 153 -11.75 15.20 13.36
C GLN A 153 -11.99 14.22 14.52
N GLY A 154 -10.91 13.65 15.06
CA GLY A 154 -10.97 12.67 16.14
C GLY A 154 -11.36 11.25 15.70
N ALA A 155 -11.56 11.00 14.40
CA ALA A 155 -11.91 9.68 13.90
C ALA A 155 -10.76 8.67 14.06
N THR A 156 -11.11 7.39 14.11
CA THR A 156 -10.17 6.27 14.01
C THR A 156 -10.40 5.54 12.70
N VAL A 157 -9.33 5.30 11.96
CA VAL A 157 -9.34 4.42 10.80
C VAL A 157 -9.18 2.98 11.30
N GLY A 158 -10.17 2.13 10.98
CA GLY A 158 -10.15 0.70 11.27
C GLY A 158 -9.06 -0.05 10.51
N PRO A 159 -8.86 -1.35 10.78
CA PRO A 159 -7.87 -2.13 10.06
C PRO A 159 -8.26 -2.25 8.59
N LEU A 160 -7.27 -2.16 7.69
CA LEU A 160 -7.47 -2.48 6.28
C LEU A 160 -7.63 -4.00 6.15
N GLN A 161 -8.72 -4.41 5.48
CA GLN A 161 -8.97 -5.81 5.14
C GLN A 161 -8.39 -6.11 3.76
N LEU A 162 -7.54 -7.14 3.68
CA LEU A 162 -6.88 -7.57 2.46
C LEU A 162 -7.55 -8.86 1.99
N LEU A 163 -8.46 -8.74 1.02
CA LEU A 163 -9.29 -9.86 0.55
C LEU A 163 -8.63 -10.69 -0.56
N ARG A 164 -7.55 -10.17 -1.16
CA ARG A 164 -6.82 -10.77 -2.28
C ARG A 164 -5.53 -11.48 -1.85
N ILE A 165 -5.25 -11.49 -0.54
CA ILE A 165 -4.03 -12.04 0.04
C ILE A 165 -4.46 -12.92 1.23
N SER A 166 -4.15 -14.21 1.17
CA SER A 166 -4.41 -15.12 2.29
C SER A 166 -3.47 -14.84 3.46
N ALA A 167 -3.83 -15.31 4.65
CA ALA A 167 -2.98 -15.21 5.84
C ALA A 167 -1.61 -15.87 5.62
N SER A 168 -1.55 -17.00 4.91
CA SER A 168 -0.30 -17.70 4.63
C SER A 168 0.63 -16.89 3.72
N GLU A 169 0.10 -16.26 2.67
CA GLU A 169 0.84 -15.39 1.74
C GLU A 169 1.28 -14.06 2.38
N MET A 170 0.51 -13.57 3.35
CA MET A 170 0.84 -12.36 4.09
C MET A 170 2.01 -12.57 5.06
N LEU A 171 2.12 -13.77 5.62
CA LEU A 171 3.13 -14.16 6.61
C LEU A 171 4.38 -14.83 6.00
N ALA A 172 4.31 -15.23 4.72
CA ALA A 172 5.44 -15.67 3.92
C ALA A 172 6.28 -14.49 3.42
#